data_AF-B5G852-F1
#
_entry.id   AF-B5G852-F1
#
_cell.length_a   1.000
_cell.length_b   1.000
_cell.length_c   1.000
_cell.angle_alpha   90.00
_cell.angle_beta   90.00
_cell.angle_gamma   90.00
#
_symmetry.space_group_name_H-M   'P 1'
#
loop_
_entity.id
_entity.type
_entity.pdbx_description
1 polymer ?
#
loop_
_entity_poly.entity_id
_entity_poly.type
_entity_poly.pdbx_seq_one_letter_code
_entity_poly.pdbx_strand_id
1 'polypeptide(L)'
;MSRSLFGSIADYVVALGDDNAATLQPAATVTAWSDARGGSQYADLLQADGVTPVPEGKLVSDERGALPEFYGLDGVTAVYLDASGGEGPRRRTIATDLGASLAGTQAALATHAAAVNPHGTASWSLADQTAYPNVDTFLAGNPFVAAHRGSGQEYPEHTMAAYESALAAGARAIEVSVNVTSDGIPVCIHDTTLDRTTDHTGPVSAWTYAALREQVRAKPQTLLGAGWADQRIPALRDVLDRLYGRCVIFLEPKNSAAVHPILDLLDERFPGGPHSIIYKGYYTDGSFAGVRARGYRVWAYVDAGTTDAQMDAVQANVDIWGVPTGMTDARITAVVGRGKPVMSWEVHSFTDRDRLLGLGVRDLMEARWVYLNKPRVPTFAAALAARVMPPGMLTPQHYSAAWAPKLDADGAFHLDQLSGYSICMGGMRAASADAYTVAVSMRWDTLPAATLHSDIAVGKASDDAFQLSAPTNASGGYHVLVRASGDLQIYRHDPHVTSGVALGSVSTPPPVAGTPVRIEVQVTPTQIIARRVDLGTTYTVTANDTTYRGPFWHLSNGSVTSQATVPRWSNPVVS
;
A
#
# COMPACT_ATOMS: atom_id res chain seq x y z
N MET A 1 26.82 -35.03 -17.81
CA MET A 1 26.16 -33.74 -17.50
C MET A 1 25.51 -33.30 -18.80
N SER A 2 24.30 -32.75 -18.76
CA SER A 2 23.62 -32.31 -19.99
C SER A 2 23.98 -30.85 -20.27
N ARG A 3 24.35 -30.54 -21.52
CA ARG A 3 24.41 -29.16 -22.01
C ARG A 3 23.05 -28.51 -21.83
N SER A 4 23.02 -27.24 -21.42
CA SER A 4 21.79 -26.47 -21.27
C SER A 4 21.35 -25.86 -22.60
N LEU A 5 20.05 -25.91 -22.88
CA LEU A 5 19.44 -25.27 -24.04
C LEU A 5 19.25 -23.78 -23.78
N PHE A 6 19.62 -22.95 -24.74
CA PHE A 6 19.40 -21.50 -24.73
C PHE A 6 18.63 -21.12 -25.99
N GLY A 7 17.76 -20.11 -25.91
CA GLY A 7 17.03 -19.61 -27.07
C GLY A 7 15.62 -19.11 -26.73
N SER A 8 14.93 -18.57 -27.72
CA SER A 8 13.54 -18.07 -27.69
C SER A 8 13.19 -16.73 -27.03
N ILE A 9 14.13 -15.85 -26.62
CA ILE A 9 13.88 -14.39 -26.57
C ILE A 9 15.18 -13.62 -26.87
N ALA A 10 15.13 -12.62 -27.75
CA ALA A 10 16.22 -11.70 -28.05
C ALA A 10 15.84 -10.29 -27.57
N ASP A 11 16.66 -9.69 -26.70
CA ASP A 11 16.62 -8.24 -26.46
C ASP A 11 18.03 -7.64 -26.62
N TYR A 12 18.30 -7.24 -27.87
CA TYR A 12 18.92 -5.99 -28.35
C TYR A 12 20.05 -6.18 -29.39
N VAL A 13 19.76 -5.80 -30.66
CA VAL A 13 20.41 -4.72 -31.45
C VAL A 13 19.39 -4.12 -32.44
N VAL A 14 19.03 -2.87 -32.18
CA VAL A 14 18.13 -1.89 -32.83
C VAL A 14 17.79 -2.11 -34.32
N ALA A 15 16.55 -2.49 -34.60
CA ALA A 15 15.59 -1.62 -35.30
C ALA A 15 14.37 -1.40 -34.38
N LEU A 16 13.82 -0.20 -34.37
CA LEU A 16 12.45 0.01 -33.89
C LEU A 16 11.53 -0.48 -35.00
N GLY A 17 10.71 -1.50 -34.71
CA GLY A 17 9.57 -1.80 -35.55
C GLY A 17 8.50 -0.71 -35.44
N ASP A 18 7.53 -0.72 -36.35
CA ASP A 18 6.38 0.22 -36.35
C ASP A 18 5.53 0.13 -35.05
N ASP A 19 5.76 -0.90 -34.23
CA ASP A 19 5.14 -1.17 -32.93
C ASP A 19 5.96 -0.70 -31.72
N ASN A 20 7.08 0.00 -31.94
CA ASN A 20 8.00 0.47 -30.89
C ASN A 20 8.68 -0.65 -30.07
N ALA A 21 8.65 -1.92 -30.53
CA ALA A 21 9.44 -3.00 -29.94
C ALA A 21 10.87 -2.98 -30.51
N ALA A 22 11.87 -3.17 -29.65
CA ALA A 22 13.28 -3.21 -30.05
C ALA A 22 13.74 -4.65 -30.27
N THR A 23 13.91 -5.07 -31.52
CA THR A 23 14.36 -6.43 -31.88
C THR A 23 15.80 -6.44 -32.39
N LEU A 24 16.44 -7.61 -32.43
CA LEU A 24 17.73 -7.82 -33.10
C LEU A 24 17.52 -7.73 -34.61
N GLN A 25 18.42 -7.09 -35.36
CA GLN A 25 18.32 -7.08 -36.82
C GLN A 25 18.31 -8.50 -37.41
N PRO A 26 17.54 -8.78 -38.48
CA PRO A 26 17.66 -10.02 -39.22
C PRO A 26 19.10 -10.26 -39.70
N ALA A 27 19.56 -11.51 -39.64
CA ALA A 27 20.92 -11.93 -40.01
C ALA A 27 22.07 -11.27 -39.22
N ALA A 28 21.79 -10.68 -38.06
CA ALA A 28 22.81 -10.19 -37.14
C ALA A 28 23.61 -11.35 -36.55
N THR A 29 24.92 -11.15 -36.43
CA THR A 29 25.83 -12.12 -35.82
C THR A 29 25.97 -11.86 -34.32
N VAL A 30 25.84 -12.91 -33.52
CA VAL A 30 25.87 -12.86 -32.05
C VAL A 30 26.87 -13.87 -31.50
N THR A 31 27.64 -13.45 -30.49
CA THR A 31 28.62 -14.29 -29.80
C THR A 31 28.25 -14.44 -28.33
N ALA A 32 28.55 -15.60 -27.72
CA ALA A 32 28.26 -15.87 -26.31
C ALA A 32 29.52 -15.78 -25.46
N TRP A 33 29.39 -15.23 -24.25
CA TRP A 33 30.50 -14.91 -23.36
C TRP A 33 30.22 -15.34 -21.92
N SER A 34 31.29 -15.58 -21.16
CA SER A 34 31.19 -15.96 -19.74
C SER A 34 30.88 -14.79 -18.81
N ASP A 35 31.09 -13.55 -19.25
CA ASP A 35 30.92 -12.34 -18.42
C ASP A 35 30.36 -11.17 -19.24
N ALA A 36 29.69 -10.24 -18.54
CA ALA A 36 29.14 -9.01 -19.06
C ALA A 36 30.20 -8.08 -19.68
N ARG A 37 31.45 -8.08 -19.20
CA ARG A 37 32.58 -7.32 -19.78
C ARG A 37 33.91 -8.07 -19.59
N GLY A 38 34.65 -8.29 -20.68
CA GLY A 38 36.02 -8.82 -20.61
C GLY A 38 36.18 -10.32 -20.30
N GLY A 39 35.10 -11.11 -20.30
CA GLY A 39 35.15 -12.57 -20.14
C GLY A 39 35.62 -13.36 -21.37
N SER A 40 35.60 -14.70 -21.29
CA SER A 40 35.97 -15.60 -22.39
C SER A 40 34.78 -15.85 -23.31
N GLN A 41 35.02 -15.87 -24.63
CA GLN A 41 34.01 -16.26 -25.61
C GLN A 41 33.80 -17.77 -25.58
N TYR A 42 32.53 -18.20 -25.58
CA TYR A 42 32.15 -19.58 -25.79
C TYR A 42 32.12 -19.89 -27.29
N ALA A 43 33.11 -20.67 -27.74
CA ALA A 43 33.22 -21.10 -29.14
C ALA A 43 32.62 -22.50 -29.38
N ASP A 44 32.47 -23.31 -28.32
CA ASP A 44 31.96 -24.69 -28.38
C ASP A 44 30.45 -24.73 -28.08
N LEU A 45 29.66 -24.14 -28.98
CA LEU A 45 28.19 -24.18 -28.94
C LEU A 45 27.67 -25.22 -29.94
N LEU A 46 26.51 -25.82 -29.67
CA LEU A 46 25.82 -26.72 -30.61
C LEU A 46 24.50 -26.12 -31.07
N GLN A 47 24.06 -26.46 -32.27
CA GLN A 47 22.73 -26.13 -32.78
C GLN A 47 21.65 -26.86 -31.97
N ALA A 48 20.37 -26.56 -32.23
CA ALA A 48 19.21 -27.14 -31.55
C ALA A 48 19.13 -28.67 -31.62
N ASP A 49 19.83 -29.31 -32.57
CA ASP A 49 19.91 -30.78 -32.66
C ASP A 49 20.82 -31.41 -31.58
N GLY A 50 21.56 -30.59 -30.84
CA GLY A 50 22.44 -31.02 -29.74
C GLY A 50 23.69 -31.79 -30.20
N VAL A 51 23.99 -31.82 -31.50
CA VAL A 51 25.12 -32.58 -32.06
C VAL A 51 25.92 -31.75 -33.07
N THR A 52 25.27 -30.87 -33.83
CA THR A 52 25.92 -30.05 -34.86
C THR A 52 26.59 -28.83 -34.23
N PRO A 53 27.90 -28.58 -34.44
CA PRO A 53 28.57 -27.38 -33.93
C PRO A 53 28.03 -26.09 -34.56
N VAL A 54 27.96 -25.02 -33.76
CA VAL A 54 27.74 -23.67 -34.26
C VAL A 54 29.05 -23.17 -34.89
N PRO A 55 29.05 -22.81 -36.18
CA PRO A 55 30.27 -22.36 -36.86
C PRO A 55 30.90 -21.14 -36.16
N GLU A 56 32.20 -21.22 -35.84
CA GLU A 56 32.98 -20.16 -35.19
C GLU A 56 32.40 -19.63 -33.85
N GLY A 57 31.45 -20.34 -33.23
CA GLY A 57 30.73 -19.83 -32.05
C GLY A 57 29.87 -18.60 -32.33
N LYS A 58 29.49 -18.39 -33.60
CA LYS A 58 28.70 -17.25 -34.07
C LYS A 58 27.27 -17.69 -34.38
N LEU A 59 26.34 -17.24 -33.56
CA LEU A 59 24.90 -17.42 -33.77
C LEU A 59 24.42 -16.35 -34.76
N VAL A 60 23.45 -16.69 -35.60
CA VAL A 60 22.87 -15.78 -36.60
C VAL A 60 21.39 -15.66 -36.33
N SER A 61 20.86 -14.44 -36.24
CA SER A 61 19.43 -14.22 -36.08
C SER A 61 18.65 -14.53 -37.34
N ASP A 62 17.42 -15.00 -37.15
CA ASP A 62 16.49 -15.30 -38.24
C ASP A 62 15.86 -14.03 -38.85
N GLU A 63 14.96 -14.23 -39.82
CA GLU A 63 14.24 -13.17 -40.52
C GLU A 63 13.39 -12.25 -39.62
N ARG A 64 13.11 -12.67 -38.39
CA ARG A 64 12.32 -11.93 -37.39
C ARG A 64 13.20 -11.27 -36.32
N GLY A 65 14.51 -11.45 -36.39
CA GLY A 65 15.41 -10.95 -35.35
C GLY A 65 15.44 -11.83 -34.10
N ALA A 66 15.10 -13.11 -34.20
CA ALA A 66 15.24 -14.05 -33.10
C ALA A 66 16.51 -14.91 -33.27
N LEU A 67 17.15 -15.27 -32.16
CA LEU A 67 18.21 -16.27 -32.21
C LEU A 67 17.61 -17.68 -32.21
N PRO A 68 18.08 -18.57 -33.10
CA PRO A 68 17.69 -19.97 -33.06
C PRO A 68 18.15 -20.60 -31.74
N GLU A 69 17.46 -21.64 -31.31
CA GLU A 69 17.86 -22.41 -30.13
C GLU A 69 19.25 -23.04 -30.34
N PHE A 70 20.04 -23.04 -29.27
CA PHE A 70 21.39 -23.59 -29.26
C PHE A 70 21.73 -24.16 -27.89
N TYR A 71 22.60 -25.17 -27.84
CA TYR A 71 23.10 -25.73 -26.60
C TYR A 71 24.43 -25.07 -26.20
N GLY A 72 24.48 -24.60 -24.95
CA GLY A 72 25.69 -24.06 -24.32
C GLY A 72 26.65 -25.15 -23.84
N LEU A 73 27.58 -24.77 -22.96
CA LEU A 73 28.54 -25.71 -22.37
C LEU A 73 27.92 -26.50 -21.19
N ASP A 74 28.51 -27.65 -20.89
CA ASP A 74 28.13 -28.47 -19.73
C ASP A 74 28.20 -27.66 -18.44
N GLY A 75 27.11 -27.67 -17.68
CA GLY A 75 27.01 -26.99 -16.38
C GLY A 75 26.90 -25.46 -16.46
N VAL A 76 26.82 -24.87 -17.65
CA VAL A 76 26.61 -23.43 -17.85
C VAL A 76 25.13 -23.14 -18.01
N THR A 77 24.54 -22.43 -17.05
CA THR A 77 23.10 -22.09 -17.03
C THR A 77 22.81 -20.63 -17.39
N ALA A 78 23.84 -19.81 -17.57
CA ALA A 78 23.72 -18.44 -18.05
C ALA A 78 24.91 -18.04 -18.95
N VAL A 79 24.63 -17.29 -20.00
CA VAL A 79 25.63 -16.76 -20.96
C VAL A 79 25.37 -15.28 -21.22
N TYR A 80 26.38 -14.53 -21.65
CA TYR A 80 26.24 -13.13 -22.05
C TYR A 80 26.35 -13.00 -23.58
N LEU A 81 25.28 -12.55 -24.23
CA LEU A 81 25.21 -12.43 -25.68
C LEU A 81 25.65 -11.04 -26.14
N ASP A 82 26.42 -11.00 -27.23
CA ASP A 82 27.03 -9.81 -27.81
C ASP A 82 26.83 -9.81 -29.33
N ALA A 83 26.03 -8.86 -29.80
CA ALA A 83 25.76 -8.60 -31.21
C ALA A 83 26.43 -7.29 -31.72
N SER A 84 27.25 -6.66 -30.87
CA SER A 84 27.92 -5.38 -31.14
C SER A 84 29.35 -5.54 -31.67
N GLY A 85 29.84 -6.77 -31.82
CA GLY A 85 31.21 -7.04 -32.24
C GLY A 85 32.26 -6.81 -31.14
N GLY A 86 31.87 -6.79 -29.86
CA GLY A 86 32.80 -6.68 -28.73
C GLY A 86 32.92 -5.30 -28.10
N GLU A 87 32.32 -4.26 -28.68
CA GLU A 87 32.44 -2.87 -28.20
C GLU A 87 31.24 -2.35 -27.39
N GLY A 88 30.16 -3.14 -27.27
CA GLY A 88 28.91 -2.77 -26.60
C GLY A 88 28.57 -3.62 -25.35
N PRO A 89 27.50 -3.23 -24.62
CA PRO A 89 27.05 -3.97 -23.44
C PRO A 89 26.46 -5.34 -23.81
N ARG A 90 26.90 -6.40 -23.12
CA ARG A 90 26.43 -7.78 -23.32
C ARG A 90 25.20 -8.09 -22.48
N ARG A 91 24.31 -8.95 -22.98
CA ARG A 91 23.03 -9.29 -22.32
C ARG A 91 23.04 -10.69 -21.76
N ARG A 92 22.74 -10.82 -20.48
CA ARG A 92 22.64 -12.12 -19.80
C ARG A 92 21.40 -12.87 -20.26
N THR A 93 21.60 -14.06 -20.84
CA THR A 93 20.58 -15.04 -21.18
C THR A 93 20.71 -16.24 -20.25
N ILE A 94 19.59 -16.83 -19.85
CA ILE A 94 19.52 -18.01 -18.98
C ILE A 94 18.96 -19.16 -19.82
N ALA A 95 19.38 -20.40 -19.52
CA ALA A 95 18.89 -21.59 -20.21
C ALA A 95 17.35 -21.72 -20.16
N THR A 96 16.74 -22.29 -21.21
CA THR A 96 15.29 -22.52 -21.33
C THR A 96 14.84 -23.90 -20.83
N ASP A 97 15.74 -24.89 -20.80
CA ASP A 97 15.46 -26.27 -20.39
C ASP A 97 15.69 -26.51 -18.88
N LEU A 98 15.35 -25.53 -18.05
CA LEU A 98 15.69 -25.51 -16.63
C LEU A 98 15.09 -26.65 -15.78
N GLY A 99 14.20 -27.50 -16.29
CA GLY A 99 13.66 -28.65 -15.56
C GLY A 99 13.28 -28.31 -14.11
N ALA A 100 13.77 -29.08 -13.13
CA ALA A 100 13.53 -28.85 -11.69
C ALA A 100 13.82 -27.41 -11.20
N SER A 101 14.64 -26.63 -11.90
CA SER A 101 14.87 -25.21 -11.62
C SER A 101 13.70 -24.31 -12.04
N LEU A 102 12.91 -24.64 -13.07
CA LEU A 102 11.71 -23.88 -13.42
C LEU A 102 10.63 -24.06 -12.35
N ALA A 103 10.36 -25.30 -11.91
CA ALA A 103 9.41 -25.56 -10.83
C ALA A 103 9.87 -24.91 -9.52
N GLY A 104 11.18 -24.99 -9.20
CA GLY A 104 11.78 -24.28 -8.07
C GLY A 104 11.67 -22.75 -8.20
N THR A 105 11.86 -22.20 -9.40
CA THR A 105 11.74 -20.76 -9.68
C THR A 105 10.29 -20.29 -9.63
N GLN A 106 9.35 -21.08 -10.15
CA GLN A 106 7.91 -20.81 -10.07
C GLN A 106 7.43 -20.87 -8.62
N ALA A 107 7.90 -21.84 -7.83
CA ALA A 107 7.62 -21.91 -6.41
C ALA A 107 8.25 -20.74 -5.64
N ALA A 108 9.49 -20.36 -5.96
CA ALA A 108 10.15 -19.20 -5.39
C ALA A 108 9.45 -17.89 -5.79
N LEU A 109 8.98 -17.77 -7.03
CA LEU A 109 8.22 -16.62 -7.53
C LEU A 109 6.85 -16.55 -6.87
N ALA A 110 6.16 -17.67 -6.68
CA ALA A 110 4.89 -17.72 -5.95
C ALA A 110 5.08 -17.34 -4.48
N THR A 111 6.16 -17.83 -3.84
CA THR A 111 6.53 -17.45 -2.47
C THR A 111 6.86 -15.96 -2.37
N HIS A 112 7.64 -15.45 -3.32
CA HIS A 112 7.99 -14.04 -3.40
C HIS A 112 6.73 -13.18 -3.62
N ALA A 113 5.88 -13.55 -4.56
CA ALA A 113 4.61 -12.88 -4.85
C ALA A 113 3.70 -12.84 -3.61
N ALA A 114 3.58 -13.95 -2.87
CA ALA A 114 2.81 -13.99 -1.64
C ALA A 114 3.40 -13.06 -0.55
N ALA A 115 4.73 -12.93 -0.48
CA ALA A 115 5.40 -12.09 0.52
C ALA A 115 5.41 -10.59 0.16
N VAL A 116 5.36 -10.24 -1.13
CA VAL A 116 5.28 -8.84 -1.62
C VAL A 116 3.85 -8.40 -1.96
N ASN A 117 2.87 -9.29 -1.88
CA ASN A 117 1.45 -8.99 -2.01
C ASN A 117 0.59 -9.92 -1.13
N PRO A 118 0.79 -9.88 0.21
CA PRO A 118 0.11 -10.73 1.16
C PRO A 118 -1.41 -10.45 1.27
N HIS A 119 -1.87 -9.31 0.75
CA HIS A 119 -3.31 -9.02 0.66
C HIS A 119 -4.03 -9.84 -0.41
N GLY A 120 -3.31 -10.59 -1.24
CA GLY A 120 -3.90 -11.39 -2.31
C GLY A 120 -4.60 -10.53 -3.38
N THR A 121 -4.15 -9.28 -3.55
CA THR A 121 -4.60 -8.51 -4.72
C THR A 121 -4.08 -9.19 -5.98
N ALA A 122 -4.83 -9.13 -7.09
CA ALA A 122 -4.35 -9.70 -8.34
C ALA A 122 -2.97 -9.13 -8.69
N SER A 123 -2.09 -9.92 -9.32
CA SER A 123 -0.88 -9.34 -9.89
C SER A 123 -1.28 -8.37 -11.00
N TRP A 124 -0.77 -7.14 -10.96
CA TRP A 124 -1.07 -6.17 -12.01
C TRP A 124 -0.46 -6.64 -13.35
N SER A 125 -1.32 -6.97 -14.31
CA SER A 125 -0.94 -7.38 -15.66
C SER A 125 -1.14 -6.23 -16.64
N LEU A 126 -0.19 -6.08 -17.56
CA LEU A 126 -0.26 -5.10 -18.64
C LEU A 126 -1.36 -5.38 -19.66
N ALA A 127 -1.86 -6.62 -19.70
CA ALA A 127 -2.93 -7.03 -20.59
C ALA A 127 -4.32 -6.73 -20.03
N ASP A 128 -4.44 -6.42 -18.73
CA ASP A 128 -5.73 -6.40 -18.03
C ASP A 128 -6.45 -5.03 -18.10
N GLN A 129 -5.81 -3.99 -18.65
CA GLN A 129 -6.42 -2.67 -18.81
C GLN A 129 -6.62 -2.32 -20.29
N THR A 130 -7.88 -2.22 -20.70
CA THR A 130 -8.29 -1.91 -22.08
C THR A 130 -8.13 -0.44 -22.46
N ALA A 131 -7.96 0.46 -21.49
CA ALA A 131 -7.59 1.86 -21.70
C ALA A 131 -6.93 2.44 -20.44
N TYR A 132 -5.70 2.93 -20.57
CA TYR A 132 -4.98 3.60 -19.49
C TYR A 132 -5.45 5.07 -19.37
N PRO A 133 -5.73 5.57 -18.15
CA PRO A 133 -6.09 6.98 -17.96
C PRO A 133 -4.88 7.87 -18.29
N ASN A 134 -5.11 8.90 -19.11
CA ASN A 134 -4.20 10.04 -19.20
C ASN A 134 -4.69 11.17 -18.27
N VAL A 135 -3.86 12.19 -18.05
CA VAL A 135 -4.15 13.32 -17.16
C VAL A 135 -5.50 13.97 -17.47
N ASP A 136 -5.79 14.29 -18.74
CA ASP A 136 -7.04 14.97 -19.11
C ASP A 136 -8.27 14.11 -18.80
N THR A 137 -8.25 12.83 -19.18
CA THR A 137 -9.36 11.88 -18.91
C THR A 137 -9.52 11.58 -17.42
N PHE A 138 -8.43 11.61 -16.65
CA PHE A 138 -8.47 11.44 -15.20
C PHE A 138 -9.07 12.68 -14.53
N LEU A 139 -8.63 13.88 -14.89
CA LEU A 139 -9.12 15.15 -14.35
C LEU A 139 -10.58 15.47 -14.73
N ALA A 140 -11.08 14.86 -15.80
CA ALA A 140 -12.49 14.89 -16.19
C ALA A 140 -13.39 13.99 -15.32
N GLY A 141 -12.82 13.02 -14.59
CA GLY A 141 -13.54 12.26 -13.58
C GLY A 141 -13.93 13.12 -12.38
N ASN A 142 -15.04 12.78 -11.71
CA ASN A 142 -15.48 13.48 -10.49
C ASN A 142 -16.26 12.53 -9.55
N PRO A 143 -15.75 12.24 -8.34
CA PRO A 143 -14.39 12.55 -7.89
C PRO A 143 -13.37 11.70 -8.65
N PHE A 144 -12.16 12.21 -8.88
CA PHE A 144 -11.03 11.30 -9.11
C PHE A 144 -10.26 11.06 -7.81
N VAL A 145 -9.66 9.88 -7.72
CA VAL A 145 -8.99 9.40 -6.50
C VAL A 145 -7.60 8.90 -6.84
N ALA A 146 -6.59 9.38 -6.11
CA ALA A 146 -5.20 8.96 -6.24
C ALA A 146 -4.76 8.15 -5.01
N ALA A 147 -4.06 7.04 -5.22
CA ALA A 147 -3.49 6.21 -4.16
C ALA A 147 -2.22 6.88 -3.61
N HIS A 148 -2.33 7.48 -2.43
CA HIS A 148 -1.27 8.22 -1.77
C HIS A 148 -0.10 7.29 -1.42
N ARG A 149 1.11 7.58 -1.92
CA ARG A 149 2.32 6.73 -1.78
C ARG A 149 2.14 5.28 -2.24
N GLY A 150 1.17 5.01 -3.13
CA GLY A 150 0.75 3.66 -3.51
C GLY A 150 -0.17 2.99 -2.49
N SER A 151 -1.05 3.74 -1.83
CA SER A 151 -1.85 3.28 -0.67
C SER A 151 -0.97 2.89 0.53
N GLY A 152 -0.13 3.83 0.97
CA GLY A 152 0.96 3.57 1.92
C GLY A 152 0.56 3.08 3.33
N GLN A 153 -0.75 3.03 3.65
CA GLN A 153 -1.25 2.43 4.90
C GLN A 153 -1.81 1.02 4.72
N GLU A 154 -1.79 0.50 3.50
CA GLU A 154 -2.19 -0.86 3.14
C GLU A 154 -1.02 -1.61 2.50
N TYR A 155 -0.09 -0.90 1.87
CA TYR A 155 1.09 -1.46 1.23
C TYR A 155 2.38 -0.71 1.63
N PRO A 156 3.57 -1.33 1.51
CA PRO A 156 4.85 -0.70 1.84
C PRO A 156 5.08 0.58 1.02
N GLU A 157 4.90 1.75 1.63
CA GLU A 157 4.87 3.04 0.92
C GLU A 157 6.08 3.25 -0.01
N HIS A 158 5.83 3.85 -1.17
CA HIS A 158 6.83 4.17 -2.19
C HIS A 158 7.68 3.00 -2.73
N THR A 159 7.16 1.78 -2.65
CA THR A 159 7.77 0.60 -3.27
C THR A 159 7.04 0.23 -4.56
N MET A 160 7.71 -0.51 -5.46
CA MET A 160 7.01 -1.04 -6.64
C MET A 160 5.84 -1.94 -6.27
N ALA A 161 5.96 -2.71 -5.19
CA ALA A 161 4.87 -3.55 -4.68
C ALA A 161 3.64 -2.72 -4.32
N ALA A 162 3.79 -1.59 -3.63
CA ALA A 162 2.67 -0.71 -3.30
C ALA A 162 1.99 -0.11 -4.53
N TYR A 163 2.78 0.38 -5.50
CA TYR A 163 2.21 0.95 -6.72
C TYR A 163 1.45 -0.10 -7.54
N GLU A 164 2.04 -1.27 -7.78
CA GLU A 164 1.38 -2.34 -8.54
C GLU A 164 0.16 -2.89 -7.80
N SER A 165 0.22 -3.07 -6.48
CA SER A 165 -0.93 -3.53 -5.70
C SER A 165 -2.08 -2.52 -5.71
N ALA A 166 -1.80 -1.22 -5.60
CA ALA A 166 -2.84 -0.19 -5.71
C ALA A 166 -3.48 -0.19 -7.11
N LEU A 167 -2.69 -0.29 -8.18
CA LEU A 167 -3.19 -0.35 -9.55
C LEU A 167 -3.96 -1.64 -9.85
N ALA A 168 -3.51 -2.79 -9.33
CA ALA A 168 -4.24 -4.05 -9.40
C ALA A 168 -5.57 -3.99 -8.63
N ALA A 169 -5.61 -3.25 -7.52
CA ALA A 169 -6.85 -2.93 -6.85
C ALA A 169 -7.73 -1.99 -7.68
N GLY A 170 -7.25 -1.41 -8.79
CA GLY A 170 -8.04 -0.57 -9.69
C GLY A 170 -7.87 0.93 -9.45
N ALA A 171 -6.87 1.34 -8.67
CA ALA A 171 -6.46 2.73 -8.64
C ALA A 171 -6.08 3.18 -10.07
N ARG A 172 -6.47 4.40 -10.42
CA ARG A 172 -6.17 5.02 -11.73
C ARG A 172 -5.03 6.03 -11.66
N ALA A 173 -4.65 6.42 -10.44
CA ALA A 173 -3.53 7.29 -10.17
C ALA A 173 -2.79 6.87 -8.90
N ILE A 174 -1.49 7.14 -8.88
CA ILE A 174 -0.62 6.97 -7.71
C ILE A 174 0.09 8.28 -7.41
N GLU A 175 0.53 8.44 -6.17
CA GLU A 175 1.42 9.53 -5.77
C GLU A 175 2.84 9.00 -5.48
N VAL A 176 3.84 9.75 -5.95
CA VAL A 176 5.25 9.39 -5.89
C VAL A 176 6.03 10.59 -5.37
N SER A 177 6.55 10.46 -4.15
CA SER A 177 7.48 11.41 -3.57
C SER A 177 8.92 11.04 -3.92
N VAL A 178 9.75 12.05 -4.23
CA VAL A 178 11.08 11.85 -4.77
C VAL A 178 12.12 12.69 -4.02
N ASN A 179 13.16 12.00 -3.55
CA ASN A 179 14.41 12.59 -3.10
C ASN A 179 15.53 12.25 -4.09
N VAL A 180 16.73 12.76 -3.86
CA VAL A 180 17.89 12.51 -4.72
C VAL A 180 19.07 11.95 -3.90
N THR A 181 19.78 10.99 -4.47
CA THR A 181 21.02 10.42 -3.92
C THR A 181 22.20 11.36 -4.11
N SER A 182 23.34 11.06 -3.49
CA SER A 182 24.57 11.88 -3.56
C SER A 182 25.14 11.99 -4.98
N ASP A 183 24.85 11.01 -5.83
CA ASP A 183 25.22 10.94 -7.26
C ASP A 183 24.12 11.45 -8.20
N GLY A 184 23.09 12.13 -7.66
CA GLY A 184 22.09 12.84 -8.46
C GLY A 184 20.96 11.96 -9.01
N ILE A 185 20.83 10.71 -8.57
CA ILE A 185 19.77 9.80 -9.05
C ILE A 185 18.48 10.03 -8.25
N PRO A 186 17.34 10.32 -8.91
CA PRO A 186 16.06 10.45 -8.22
C PRO A 186 15.55 9.09 -7.69
N VAL A 187 15.18 9.03 -6.42
CA VAL A 187 14.70 7.83 -5.72
C VAL A 187 13.37 8.08 -5.02
N CYS A 188 12.48 7.08 -5.02
CA CYS A 188 11.14 7.21 -4.47
C CYS A 188 11.13 6.98 -2.96
N ILE A 189 11.12 8.05 -2.19
CA ILE A 189 11.02 8.03 -0.73
C ILE A 189 10.49 9.39 -0.27
N HIS A 190 9.59 9.39 0.72
CA HIS A 190 8.96 10.62 1.21
C HIS A 190 9.90 11.48 2.06
N ASP A 191 10.52 10.87 3.06
CA ASP A 191 11.36 11.60 4.01
C ASP A 191 12.73 11.87 3.40
N THR A 192 13.36 12.97 3.82
CA THR A 192 14.74 13.28 3.41
C THR A 192 15.76 12.36 4.09
N THR A 193 15.32 11.53 5.04
CA THR A 193 16.14 10.56 5.77
C THR A 193 15.55 9.15 5.68
N LEU A 194 16.39 8.16 5.95
CA LEU A 194 16.06 6.73 5.84
C LEU A 194 15.32 6.16 7.07
N ASP A 195 15.31 6.91 8.18
CA ASP A 195 15.02 6.41 9.53
C ASP A 195 13.63 5.80 9.71
N ARG A 196 12.59 6.39 9.12
CA ARG A 196 11.20 5.99 9.41
C ARG A 196 10.79 4.71 8.68
N THR A 197 11.19 4.56 7.42
CA THR A 197 10.64 3.54 6.53
C THR A 197 11.64 2.42 6.22
N THR A 198 12.89 2.52 6.67
CA THR A 198 13.96 1.60 6.29
C THR A 198 14.70 1.03 7.49
N ASP A 199 15.67 0.16 7.24
CA ASP A 199 16.63 -0.37 8.20
C ASP A 199 17.87 0.49 8.42
N HIS A 200 17.93 1.69 7.83
CA HIS A 200 19.05 2.60 7.92
C HIS A 200 18.62 3.96 8.48
N THR A 201 19.60 4.76 8.92
CA THR A 201 19.39 6.10 9.47
C THR A 201 20.17 7.14 8.68
N GLY A 202 19.77 8.40 8.80
CA GLY A 202 20.47 9.51 8.18
C GLY A 202 19.96 9.87 6.77
N PRO A 203 20.53 10.92 6.16
CA PRO A 203 19.96 11.53 4.96
C PRO A 203 20.14 10.65 3.72
N VAL A 204 19.11 10.63 2.87
CA VAL A 204 19.13 9.95 1.56
C VAL A 204 20.28 10.49 0.69
N SER A 205 20.54 11.78 0.77
CA SER A 205 21.58 12.48 0.01
C SER A 205 23.02 12.12 0.43
N ALA A 206 23.22 11.30 1.46
CA ALA A 206 24.55 10.78 1.81
C ALA A 206 24.91 9.47 1.06
N TRP A 207 23.94 8.87 0.37
CA TRP A 207 24.11 7.57 -0.29
C TRP A 207 24.18 7.73 -1.80
N THR A 208 25.05 6.97 -2.48
CA THR A 208 24.93 6.77 -3.93
C THR A 208 23.77 5.81 -4.22
N TYR A 209 23.18 5.87 -5.41
CA TYR A 209 22.07 4.96 -5.74
C TYR A 209 22.50 3.49 -5.71
N ALA A 210 23.70 3.18 -6.18
CA ALA A 210 24.22 1.81 -6.15
C ALA A 210 24.28 1.24 -4.72
N ALA A 211 24.84 2.01 -3.77
CA ALA A 211 24.91 1.59 -2.38
C ALA A 211 23.52 1.49 -1.73
N LEU A 212 22.66 2.49 -1.96
CA LEU A 212 21.29 2.50 -1.44
C LEU A 212 20.50 1.28 -1.93
N ARG A 213 20.55 0.99 -3.24
CA ARG A 213 19.85 -0.15 -3.85
C ARG A 213 20.37 -1.50 -3.34
N GLU A 214 21.65 -1.60 -3.03
CA GLU A 214 22.26 -2.83 -2.53
C GLU A 214 21.95 -3.06 -1.06
N GLN A 215 22.11 -2.04 -0.21
CA GLN A 215 22.20 -2.19 1.24
C GLN A 215 20.92 -1.81 1.98
N VAL A 216 20.12 -0.87 1.46
CA VAL A 216 18.95 -0.33 2.18
C VAL A 216 17.69 -1.08 1.80
N ARG A 217 16.86 -1.40 2.80
CA ARG A 217 15.54 -2.01 2.59
C ARG A 217 14.47 -1.24 3.33
N ALA A 218 13.34 -1.03 2.67
CA ALA A 218 12.13 -0.60 3.34
C ALA A 218 11.62 -1.72 4.26
N LYS A 219 11.24 -1.36 5.50
CA LYS A 219 10.85 -2.25 6.59
C LYS A 219 9.38 -2.04 6.97
N PRO A 220 8.43 -2.55 6.17
CA PRO A 220 7.00 -2.34 6.40
C PRO A 220 6.46 -3.06 7.65
N GLN A 221 7.20 -4.01 8.21
CA GLN A 221 6.68 -4.96 9.19
C GLN A 221 6.20 -4.31 10.48
N THR A 222 6.81 -3.20 10.88
CA THR A 222 6.44 -2.45 12.09
C THR A 222 5.08 -1.76 11.98
N LEU A 223 4.67 -1.40 10.77
CA LEU A 223 3.42 -0.69 10.48
C LEU A 223 2.34 -1.62 9.90
N LEU A 224 2.74 -2.53 9.01
CA LEU A 224 1.83 -3.35 8.19
C LEU A 224 1.83 -4.83 8.59
N GLY A 225 2.68 -5.25 9.51
CA GLY A 225 2.73 -6.63 10.01
C GLY A 225 3.85 -7.50 9.40
N ALA A 226 4.24 -8.53 10.16
CA ALA A 226 5.40 -9.38 9.88
C ALA A 226 5.29 -10.25 8.62
N GLY A 227 4.12 -10.35 8.00
CA GLY A 227 3.92 -11.07 6.74
C GLY A 227 4.53 -10.39 5.52
N TRP A 228 4.86 -9.10 5.62
CA TRP A 228 5.50 -8.37 4.53
C TRP A 228 7.00 -8.67 4.43
N ALA A 229 7.46 -8.94 3.21
CA ALA A 229 8.89 -8.95 2.90
C ALA A 229 9.47 -7.53 2.84
N ASP A 230 10.76 -7.44 3.14
CA ASP A 230 11.57 -6.27 2.87
C ASP A 230 11.49 -5.85 1.40
N GLN A 231 11.42 -4.55 1.15
CA GLN A 231 11.33 -4.00 -0.20
C GLN A 231 12.56 -3.14 -0.52
N ARG A 232 12.85 -2.98 -1.81
CA ARG A 232 13.84 -2.00 -2.26
C ARG A 232 13.20 -0.63 -2.42
N ILE A 233 13.97 0.42 -2.17
CA ILE A 233 13.63 1.78 -2.59
C ILE A 233 13.87 1.84 -4.10
N PRO A 234 12.84 2.12 -4.92
CA PRO A 234 13.01 2.17 -6.36
C PRO A 234 13.63 3.52 -6.79
N ALA A 235 14.43 3.52 -7.86
CA ALA A 235 14.68 4.76 -8.58
C ALA A 235 13.39 5.23 -9.24
N LEU A 236 13.22 6.55 -9.38
CA LEU A 236 12.07 7.12 -10.09
C LEU A 236 11.99 6.58 -11.53
N ARG A 237 13.14 6.42 -12.18
CA ARG A 237 13.21 5.84 -13.53
C ARG A 237 12.58 4.45 -13.59
N ASP A 238 12.83 3.59 -12.62
CA ASP A 238 12.28 2.23 -12.60
C ASP A 238 10.75 2.28 -12.49
N VAL A 239 10.22 3.22 -11.69
CA VAL A 239 8.77 3.47 -11.57
C VAL A 239 8.19 3.98 -12.88
N LEU A 240 8.84 4.95 -13.53
CA LEU A 240 8.38 5.53 -14.79
C LEU A 240 8.46 4.52 -15.94
N ASP A 241 9.57 3.81 -16.11
CA ASP A 241 9.72 2.73 -17.12
C ASP A 241 8.60 1.68 -16.96
N ARG A 242 8.12 1.46 -15.73
CA ARG A 242 7.06 0.49 -15.44
C ARG A 242 5.64 1.06 -15.56
N LEU A 243 5.38 2.32 -15.20
CA LEU A 243 4.01 2.84 -14.99
C LEU A 243 3.64 4.04 -15.85
N TYR A 244 4.61 4.67 -16.49
CA TYR A 244 4.37 5.78 -17.40
C TYR A 244 3.43 5.39 -18.54
N GLY A 245 2.44 6.24 -18.84
CA GLY A 245 1.39 5.96 -19.82
C GLY A 245 0.37 4.91 -19.38
N ARG A 246 0.52 4.33 -18.18
CA ARG A 246 -0.33 3.25 -17.64
C ARG A 246 -1.18 3.70 -16.45
N CYS A 247 -0.83 4.80 -15.82
CA CYS A 247 -1.65 5.49 -14.84
C CYS A 247 -1.27 6.97 -14.78
N VAL A 248 -2.06 7.76 -14.05
CA VAL A 248 -1.66 9.12 -13.70
C VAL A 248 -0.73 9.09 -12.48
N ILE A 249 0.38 9.81 -12.55
CA ILE A 249 1.38 9.90 -11.49
C ILE A 249 1.39 11.32 -10.94
N PHE A 250 1.04 11.48 -9.66
CA PHE A 250 1.29 12.71 -8.91
C PHE A 250 2.73 12.70 -8.43
N LEU A 251 3.60 13.48 -9.06
CA LEU A 251 5.04 13.45 -8.84
C LEU A 251 5.49 14.63 -7.98
N GLU A 252 6.05 14.36 -6.80
CA GLU A 252 6.49 15.39 -5.83
C GLU A 252 8.03 15.40 -5.65
N PRO A 253 8.74 16.48 -6.02
CA PRO A 253 10.08 16.74 -5.48
C PRO A 253 9.97 17.09 -3.98
N LYS A 254 10.61 16.31 -3.11
CA LYS A 254 10.57 16.58 -1.66
C LYS A 254 11.45 17.75 -1.23
N ASN A 255 12.36 18.18 -2.10
CA ASN A 255 13.23 19.33 -1.88
C ASN A 255 13.70 19.90 -3.22
N SER A 256 14.28 21.11 -3.17
CA SER A 256 14.80 21.80 -4.36
C SER A 256 15.89 21.02 -5.10
N ALA A 257 16.67 20.20 -4.40
CA ALA A 257 17.73 19.40 -5.03
C ALA A 257 17.18 18.28 -5.92
N ALA A 258 15.94 17.83 -5.68
CA ALA A 258 15.28 16.83 -6.52
C ALA A 258 14.67 17.40 -7.81
N VAL A 259 14.40 18.72 -7.86
CA VAL A 259 13.68 19.36 -8.98
C VAL A 259 14.40 19.15 -10.31
N HIS A 260 15.66 19.58 -10.43
CA HIS A 260 16.41 19.48 -11.69
C HIS A 260 16.63 18.04 -12.13
N PRO A 261 17.13 17.11 -11.28
CA PRO A 261 17.27 15.71 -11.65
C PRO A 261 15.98 15.04 -12.15
N ILE A 262 14.83 15.41 -11.57
CA ILE A 262 13.53 14.92 -12.05
C ILE A 262 13.22 15.49 -13.43
N LEU A 263 13.32 16.81 -13.60
CA LEU A 263 12.98 17.45 -14.88
C LEU A 263 13.91 17.00 -16.00
N ASP A 264 15.21 16.86 -15.74
CA ASP A 264 16.18 16.35 -16.71
C ASP A 264 15.81 14.92 -17.14
N LEU A 265 15.48 14.04 -16.18
CA LEU A 265 15.03 12.67 -16.48
C LEU A 265 13.76 12.67 -17.35
N LEU A 266 12.79 13.53 -17.02
CA LEU A 266 11.52 13.61 -17.76
C LEU A 266 11.74 14.16 -19.18
N ASP A 267 12.50 15.24 -19.32
CA ASP A 267 12.78 15.89 -20.61
C ASP A 267 13.59 14.95 -21.53
N GLU A 268 14.56 14.21 -21.00
CA GLU A 268 15.40 13.30 -21.78
C GLU A 268 14.71 11.99 -22.18
N ARG A 269 13.86 11.44 -21.30
CA ARG A 269 13.42 10.04 -21.41
C ARG A 269 11.91 9.84 -21.47
N PHE A 270 11.14 10.84 -21.08
CA PHE A 270 9.67 10.76 -21.02
C PHE A 270 9.02 12.00 -21.64
N PRO A 271 9.28 12.30 -22.93
CA PRO A 271 8.88 13.57 -23.56
C PRO A 271 7.36 13.81 -23.63
N GLY A 272 6.52 12.77 -23.51
CA GLY A 272 5.07 12.90 -23.37
C GLY A 272 4.59 13.14 -21.93
N GLY A 273 5.52 13.46 -21.01
CA GLY A 273 5.32 13.63 -19.57
C GLY A 273 3.96 14.17 -19.15
N PRO A 274 3.54 15.33 -19.69
CA PRO A 274 2.27 15.97 -19.37
C PRO A 274 1.02 15.09 -19.55
N HIS A 275 1.06 14.06 -20.40
CA HIS A 275 -0.06 13.13 -20.58
C HIS A 275 -0.23 12.15 -19.41
N SER A 276 0.81 11.88 -18.62
CA SER A 276 0.78 10.88 -17.54
C SER A 276 1.08 11.45 -16.16
N ILE A 277 1.63 12.67 -16.07
CA ILE A 277 2.14 13.22 -14.81
C ILE A 277 1.43 14.51 -14.45
N ILE A 278 0.99 14.58 -13.20
CA ILE A 278 0.62 15.83 -12.53
C ILE A 278 1.77 16.16 -11.59
N TYR A 279 2.34 17.36 -11.75
CA TYR A 279 3.41 17.82 -10.86
C TYR A 279 2.81 18.30 -9.55
N LYS A 280 3.31 17.76 -8.43
CA LYS A 280 2.83 18.03 -7.08
C LYS A 280 3.90 18.78 -6.30
N GLY A 281 3.53 19.81 -5.55
CA GLY A 281 4.49 20.52 -4.68
C GLY A 281 3.82 21.43 -3.67
N TYR A 282 4.57 21.83 -2.64
CA TYR A 282 4.10 22.86 -1.71
C TYR A 282 3.99 24.20 -2.45
N TYR A 283 3.06 25.08 -2.04
CA TYR A 283 2.77 26.30 -2.80
C TYR A 283 3.97 27.24 -3.05
N THR A 284 5.04 27.12 -2.24
CA THR A 284 6.28 27.90 -2.40
C THR A 284 7.29 27.27 -3.36
N ASP A 285 6.96 26.16 -4.03
CA ASP A 285 7.84 25.55 -5.01
C ASP A 285 8.04 26.49 -6.21
N GLY A 286 9.26 27.02 -6.34
CA GLY A 286 9.64 27.96 -7.39
C GLY A 286 9.67 27.35 -8.80
N SER A 287 9.56 26.03 -8.94
CA SER A 287 9.64 25.33 -10.22
C SER A 287 8.34 25.38 -11.04
N PHE A 288 7.20 25.72 -10.43
CA PHE A 288 5.88 25.61 -11.07
C PHE A 288 5.77 26.35 -12.40
N ALA A 289 6.35 27.55 -12.53
CA ALA A 289 6.33 28.28 -13.79
C ALA A 289 7.07 27.51 -14.91
N GLY A 290 8.24 26.95 -14.61
CA GLY A 290 9.04 26.15 -15.56
C GLY A 290 8.42 24.79 -15.87
N VAL A 291 7.74 24.18 -14.90
CA VAL A 291 6.97 22.95 -15.06
C VAL A 291 5.76 23.19 -15.97
N ARG A 292 5.03 24.29 -15.79
CA ARG A 292 3.90 24.64 -16.66
C ARG A 292 4.32 25.04 -18.06
N ALA A 293 5.48 25.68 -18.23
CA ALA A 293 6.04 25.95 -19.54
C ALA A 293 6.33 24.66 -20.33
N ARG A 294 6.55 23.53 -19.64
CA ARG A 294 6.67 22.18 -20.22
C ARG A 294 5.33 21.47 -20.43
N GLY A 295 4.20 22.10 -20.10
CA GLY A 295 2.85 21.58 -20.32
C GLY A 295 2.26 20.75 -19.18
N TYR A 296 3.01 20.50 -18.09
CA TYR A 296 2.48 19.73 -16.96
C TYR A 296 1.37 20.50 -16.21
N ARG A 297 0.40 19.75 -15.70
CA ARG A 297 -0.57 20.25 -14.71
C ARG A 297 0.08 20.32 -13.34
N VAL A 298 -0.22 21.37 -12.58
CA VAL A 298 0.30 21.59 -11.23
C VAL A 298 -0.78 21.40 -10.17
N TRP A 299 -0.52 20.49 -9.25
CA TRP A 299 -1.23 20.37 -7.99
C TRP A 299 -0.38 21.02 -6.88
N ALA A 300 -0.83 22.15 -6.34
CA ALA A 300 -0.09 22.89 -5.33
C ALA A 300 -0.80 22.82 -3.99
N TYR A 301 -0.07 22.47 -2.93
CA TYR A 301 -0.68 22.21 -1.65
C TYR A 301 -0.35 23.30 -0.61
N VAL A 302 -1.35 23.62 0.21
CA VAL A 302 -1.30 24.70 1.21
C VAL A 302 -1.64 24.18 2.60
N ASP A 303 -1.21 24.87 3.64
CA ASP A 303 -1.53 24.50 5.03
C ASP A 303 -2.48 25.51 5.70
N ALA A 304 -2.82 25.24 6.95
CA ALA A 304 -3.72 26.09 7.74
C ALA A 304 -3.19 27.52 7.95
N GLY A 305 -1.87 27.74 7.86
CA GLY A 305 -1.23 29.04 8.01
C GLY A 305 -1.08 29.81 6.69
N THR A 306 -1.35 29.18 5.55
CA THR A 306 -1.20 29.81 4.24
C THR A 306 -2.30 30.83 4.00
N THR A 307 -1.91 32.11 3.85
CA THR A 307 -2.81 33.25 3.67
C THR A 307 -3.36 33.32 2.24
N ASP A 308 -4.49 34.00 2.06
CA ASP A 308 -5.07 34.21 0.73
C ASP A 308 -4.15 35.02 -0.19
N ALA A 309 -3.43 36.01 0.35
CA ALA A 309 -2.44 36.78 -0.41
C ALA A 309 -1.28 35.92 -0.93
N GLN A 310 -0.82 34.94 -0.14
CA GLN A 310 0.20 33.98 -0.59
C GLN A 310 -0.33 33.08 -1.70
N MET A 311 -1.58 32.60 -1.57
CA MET A 311 -2.22 31.83 -2.63
C MET A 311 -2.42 32.66 -3.90
N ASP A 312 -2.85 33.92 -3.77
CA ASP A 312 -3.05 34.86 -4.88
C ASP A 312 -1.75 35.10 -5.67
N ALA A 313 -0.62 35.19 -4.97
CA ALA A 313 0.68 35.42 -5.58
C ALA A 313 1.12 34.28 -6.51
N VAL A 314 0.72 33.03 -6.24
CA VAL A 314 1.15 31.85 -7.00
C VAL A 314 0.05 31.22 -7.83
N GLN A 315 -1.22 31.62 -7.65
CA GLN A 315 -2.37 30.96 -8.26
C GLN A 315 -2.26 30.84 -9.77
N ALA A 316 -1.62 31.80 -10.46
CA ALA A 316 -1.46 31.75 -11.91
C ALA A 316 -0.76 30.46 -12.38
N ASN A 317 0.06 29.84 -11.52
CA ASN A 317 0.84 28.63 -11.78
C ASN A 317 0.25 27.34 -11.21
N VAL A 318 -0.99 27.37 -10.71
CA VAL A 318 -1.63 26.23 -10.05
C VAL A 318 -2.87 25.80 -10.83
N ASP A 319 -3.02 24.52 -11.14
CA ASP A 319 -4.24 24.00 -11.76
C ASP A 319 -5.22 23.47 -10.70
N ILE A 320 -4.69 22.86 -9.63
CA ILE A 320 -5.48 22.22 -8.55
C ILE A 320 -4.87 22.62 -7.21
N TRP A 321 -5.71 23.02 -6.26
CA TRP A 321 -5.27 23.24 -4.87
C TRP A 321 -5.36 21.95 -4.06
N GLY A 322 -4.30 21.66 -3.32
CA GLY A 322 -4.31 20.71 -2.23
C GLY A 322 -4.78 21.38 -0.94
N VAL A 323 -5.63 20.71 -0.15
CA VAL A 323 -5.80 21.02 1.29
C VAL A 323 -5.58 19.80 2.21
N PRO A 324 -4.98 19.93 3.40
CA PRO A 324 -4.75 18.79 4.26
C PRO A 324 -6.05 18.38 4.98
N THR A 325 -6.29 17.09 5.19
CA THR A 325 -7.49 16.56 5.86
C THR A 325 -7.70 17.19 7.24
N GLY A 326 -6.62 17.45 7.98
CA GLY A 326 -6.67 18.09 9.30
C GLY A 326 -6.94 19.61 9.31
N MET A 327 -7.08 20.24 8.14
CA MET A 327 -7.46 21.65 8.04
C MET A 327 -8.91 21.86 8.50
N THR A 328 -9.19 23.02 9.10
CA THR A 328 -10.55 23.35 9.57
C THR A 328 -11.53 23.45 8.41
N ASP A 329 -12.78 23.03 8.64
CA ASP A 329 -13.87 23.08 7.65
C ASP A 329 -14.03 24.48 7.05
N ALA A 330 -13.93 25.53 7.88
CA ALA A 330 -14.00 26.92 7.44
C ALA A 330 -12.87 27.29 6.47
N ARG A 331 -11.64 26.85 6.72
CA ARG A 331 -10.51 27.14 5.83
C ARG A 331 -10.59 26.33 4.54
N ILE A 332 -10.99 25.06 4.62
CA ILE A 332 -11.23 24.22 3.42
C ILE A 332 -12.29 24.87 2.53
N THR A 333 -13.43 25.25 3.09
CA THR A 333 -14.51 25.93 2.36
C THR A 333 -14.03 27.24 1.72
N ALA A 334 -13.20 28.01 2.43
CA ALA A 334 -12.60 29.23 1.89
C ALA A 334 -11.70 28.95 0.68
N VAL A 335 -10.88 27.88 0.71
CA VAL A 335 -10.04 27.48 -0.43
C VAL A 335 -10.89 27.00 -1.61
N VAL A 336 -11.95 26.21 -1.35
CA VAL A 336 -12.93 25.78 -2.36
C VAL A 336 -13.59 26.99 -3.04
N GLY A 337 -13.93 28.02 -2.27
CA GLY A 337 -14.52 29.27 -2.77
C GLY A 337 -13.64 30.07 -3.73
N ARG A 338 -12.36 29.73 -3.89
CA ARG A 338 -11.42 30.42 -4.81
C ARG A 338 -11.59 30.00 -6.27
N GLY A 339 -12.46 29.02 -6.57
CA GLY A 339 -12.90 28.70 -7.93
C GLY A 339 -12.01 27.76 -8.74
N LYS A 340 -10.86 27.32 -8.19
CA LYS A 340 -10.09 26.20 -8.76
C LYS A 340 -10.49 24.89 -8.10
N PRO A 341 -10.36 23.73 -8.79
CA PRO A 341 -10.56 22.44 -8.18
C PRO A 341 -9.71 22.27 -6.91
N VAL A 342 -10.31 21.66 -5.90
CA VAL A 342 -9.64 21.34 -4.63
C VAL A 342 -9.62 19.84 -4.46
N MET A 343 -8.45 19.32 -4.11
CA MET A 343 -8.23 17.92 -3.77
C MET A 343 -7.64 17.82 -2.37
N SER A 344 -8.16 16.93 -1.52
CA SER A 344 -7.67 16.80 -0.14
C SER A 344 -6.63 15.69 0.00
N TRP A 345 -5.66 15.87 0.90
CA TRP A 345 -4.70 14.83 1.30
C TRP A 345 -4.40 14.88 2.81
N GLU A 346 -4.00 13.83 3.51
CA GLU A 346 -4.15 12.44 3.16
C GLU A 346 -5.51 11.98 3.70
N VAL A 347 -6.33 11.36 2.86
CA VAL A 347 -7.66 10.89 3.24
C VAL A 347 -7.54 9.44 3.74
N HIS A 348 -8.07 9.17 4.93
CA HIS A 348 -7.76 7.96 5.68
C HIS A 348 -8.96 7.07 5.97
N SER A 349 -10.16 7.63 5.96
CA SER A 349 -11.41 7.03 6.46
C SER A 349 -12.62 7.49 5.65
N PHE A 350 -13.74 6.77 5.77
CA PHE A 350 -15.03 7.19 5.21
C PHE A 350 -15.49 8.50 5.83
N THR A 351 -15.25 8.67 7.13
CA THR A 351 -15.54 9.92 7.85
C THR A 351 -14.81 11.11 7.23
N ASP A 352 -13.50 10.98 6.95
CA ASP A 352 -12.74 12.04 6.29
C ASP A 352 -13.31 12.34 4.91
N ARG A 353 -13.50 11.30 4.10
CA ARG A 353 -13.99 11.41 2.73
C ARG A 353 -15.32 12.14 2.68
N ASP A 354 -16.30 11.66 3.43
CA ASP A 354 -17.67 12.14 3.33
C ASP A 354 -17.76 13.59 3.87
N ARG A 355 -16.99 13.92 4.92
CA ARG A 355 -16.83 15.31 5.38
C ARG A 355 -16.23 16.20 4.29
N LEU A 356 -15.10 15.81 3.71
CA LEU A 356 -14.37 16.61 2.72
C LEU A 356 -15.23 16.87 1.46
N LEU A 357 -15.89 15.83 0.95
CA LEU A 357 -16.82 15.97 -0.17
C LEU A 357 -17.99 16.91 0.18
N GLY A 358 -18.50 16.82 1.41
CA GLY A 358 -19.53 17.73 1.93
C GLY A 358 -19.10 19.20 2.00
N LEU A 359 -17.80 19.47 2.15
CA LEU A 359 -17.20 20.81 2.13
C LEU A 359 -16.93 21.34 0.71
N GLY A 360 -17.24 20.56 -0.32
CA GLY A 360 -17.01 20.93 -1.72
C GLY A 360 -15.60 20.62 -2.24
N VAL A 361 -14.80 19.85 -1.50
CA VAL A 361 -13.60 19.22 -2.07
C VAL A 361 -14.06 18.29 -3.19
N ARG A 362 -13.43 18.40 -4.36
CA ARG A 362 -13.81 17.63 -5.54
C ARG A 362 -13.11 16.28 -5.60
N ASP A 363 -11.83 16.24 -5.24
CA ASP A 363 -10.96 15.08 -5.50
C ASP A 363 -10.21 14.64 -4.23
N LEU A 364 -9.69 13.40 -4.21
CA LEU A 364 -9.15 12.80 -2.98
C LEU A 364 -7.81 12.10 -3.22
N MET A 365 -6.85 12.32 -2.33
CA MET A 365 -5.60 11.58 -2.25
C MET A 365 -5.65 10.67 -1.03
N GLU A 366 -5.89 9.38 -1.26
CA GLU A 366 -6.24 8.41 -0.22
C GLU A 366 -5.07 7.52 0.17
N ALA A 367 -4.77 7.43 1.46
CA ALA A 367 -3.72 6.56 2.00
C ALA A 367 -4.17 5.10 2.18
N ARG A 368 -5.49 4.85 2.14
CA ARG A 368 -6.15 3.53 2.23
C ARG A 368 -7.12 3.32 1.07
N TRP A 369 -6.58 3.33 -0.14
CA TRP A 369 -7.36 3.26 -1.37
C TRP A 369 -8.23 2.00 -1.43
N VAL A 370 -7.74 0.83 -1.02
CA VAL A 370 -8.51 -0.43 -1.09
C VAL A 370 -9.70 -0.37 -0.15
N TYR A 371 -9.48 0.05 1.10
CA TYR A 371 -10.54 0.20 2.09
C TYR A 371 -11.68 1.11 1.61
N LEU A 372 -11.33 2.26 1.01
CA LEU A 372 -12.30 3.29 0.65
C LEU A 372 -13.02 3.03 -0.68
N ASN A 373 -12.40 2.29 -1.60
CA ASN A 373 -12.92 2.10 -2.96
C ASN A 373 -13.38 0.68 -3.28
N LYS A 374 -13.14 -0.31 -2.39
CA LYS A 374 -13.66 -1.67 -2.57
C LYS A 374 -14.94 -1.92 -1.76
N PRO A 375 -15.97 -2.54 -2.37
CA PRO A 375 -17.25 -2.78 -1.70
C PRO A 375 -17.13 -3.74 -0.51
N ARG A 376 -16.20 -4.71 -0.58
CA ARG A 376 -15.78 -5.56 0.54
C ARG A 376 -14.28 -5.80 0.43
N VAL A 377 -13.58 -5.85 1.56
CA VAL A 377 -12.16 -6.22 1.62
C VAL A 377 -12.11 -7.76 1.61
N PRO A 378 -11.80 -8.40 0.47
CA PRO A 378 -12.06 -9.83 0.28
C PRO A 378 -11.14 -10.75 1.09
N THR A 379 -10.19 -10.18 1.85
CA THR A 379 -9.09 -10.94 2.44
C THR A 379 -8.84 -10.63 3.91
N PHE A 380 -9.81 -10.12 4.68
CA PHE A 380 -9.55 -9.75 6.08
C PHE A 380 -8.98 -10.93 6.92
N ALA A 381 -9.65 -12.08 6.90
CA ALA A 381 -9.17 -13.28 7.59
C ALA A 381 -7.85 -13.81 7.02
N ALA A 382 -7.68 -13.76 5.69
CA ALA A 382 -6.46 -14.18 5.02
C ALA A 382 -5.27 -13.28 5.36
N ALA A 383 -5.48 -11.96 5.48
CA ALA A 383 -4.47 -10.99 5.87
C ALA A 383 -4.04 -11.21 7.34
N LEU A 384 -4.99 -11.44 8.25
CA LEU A 384 -4.64 -11.83 9.63
C LEU A 384 -3.84 -13.14 9.67
N ALA A 385 -4.24 -14.16 8.90
CA ALA A 385 -3.50 -15.43 8.81
C ALA A 385 -2.09 -15.25 8.21
N ALA A 386 -1.95 -14.33 7.25
CA ALA A 386 -0.67 -13.93 6.69
C ALA A 386 0.15 -13.01 7.62
N ARG A 387 -0.40 -12.59 8.77
CA ARG A 387 0.19 -11.62 9.71
C ARG A 387 0.45 -10.26 9.06
N VAL A 388 -0.54 -9.78 8.34
CA VAL A 388 -0.56 -8.46 7.73
C VAL A 388 -1.81 -7.68 8.13
N MET A 389 -1.65 -6.39 8.38
CA MET A 389 -2.71 -5.47 8.77
C MET A 389 -3.75 -5.39 7.66
N PRO A 390 -4.97 -5.91 7.85
CA PRO A 390 -5.97 -5.92 6.79
C PRO A 390 -6.40 -4.50 6.38
N PRO A 391 -6.75 -4.27 5.11
CA PRO A 391 -7.38 -3.02 4.69
C PRO A 391 -8.62 -2.71 5.53
N GLY A 392 -8.71 -1.47 6.02
CA GLY A 392 -9.80 -1.03 6.88
C GLY A 392 -9.70 -1.43 8.36
N MET A 393 -8.54 -1.95 8.81
CA MET A 393 -8.21 -2.01 10.23
C MET A 393 -7.60 -0.66 10.65
N LEU A 394 -8.43 0.25 11.19
CA LEU A 394 -8.03 1.64 11.44
C LEU A 394 -7.54 1.85 12.86
N THR A 395 -6.37 2.47 12.98
CA THR A 395 -5.74 2.86 14.24
C THR A 395 -5.95 4.35 14.51
N PRO A 396 -5.97 4.79 15.79
CA PRO A 396 -6.16 6.20 16.13
C PRO A 396 -5.09 7.13 15.55
N GLN A 397 -3.84 6.66 15.44
CA GLN A 397 -2.75 7.41 14.82
C GLN A 397 -2.27 6.73 13.54
N HIS A 398 -2.27 7.51 12.48
CA HIS A 398 -1.80 7.14 11.15
C HIS A 398 -0.27 7.11 11.08
N TYR A 399 0.30 6.17 10.30
CA TYR A 399 1.75 6.03 10.08
C TYR A 399 2.61 5.94 11.35
N SER A 400 2.06 5.39 12.43
CA SER A 400 2.75 5.28 13.71
C SER A 400 2.91 3.82 14.15
N ALA A 401 4.14 3.33 14.16
CA ALA A 401 4.46 1.97 14.61
C ALA A 401 4.05 1.70 16.07
N ALA A 402 3.99 2.75 16.90
CA ALA A 402 3.50 2.67 18.27
C ALA A 402 1.99 2.34 18.34
N TRP A 403 1.24 2.67 17.29
CA TRP A 403 -0.22 2.48 17.22
C TRP A 403 -0.62 1.37 16.26
N ALA A 404 0.32 0.82 15.50
CA ALA A 404 0.08 -0.29 14.59
C ALA A 404 -0.25 -1.57 15.40
N PRO A 405 -1.28 -2.33 15.00
CA PRO A 405 -1.64 -3.58 15.65
C PRO A 405 -0.52 -4.60 15.53
N LYS A 406 -0.31 -5.36 16.60
CA LYS A 406 0.63 -6.47 16.66
C LYS A 406 -0.11 -7.74 16.28
N LEU A 407 0.40 -8.44 15.26
CA LEU A 407 -0.22 -9.64 14.69
C LEU A 407 0.60 -10.85 15.14
N ASP A 408 0.00 -11.67 16.00
CA ASP A 408 0.65 -12.76 16.69
C ASP A 408 0.79 -14.00 15.80
N ALA A 409 1.70 -14.90 16.16
CA ALA A 409 1.97 -16.12 15.39
C ALA A 409 0.80 -17.12 15.39
N ASP A 410 -0.08 -17.04 16.37
CA ASP A 410 -1.26 -17.89 16.52
C ASP A 410 -2.53 -17.29 15.88
N GLY A 411 -2.39 -16.21 15.12
CA GLY A 411 -3.49 -15.53 14.43
C GLY A 411 -4.30 -14.58 15.32
N ALA A 412 -3.90 -14.39 16.57
CA ALA A 412 -4.42 -13.33 17.41
C ALA A 412 -3.78 -11.97 17.06
N PHE A 413 -4.36 -10.89 17.56
CA PHE A 413 -3.78 -9.56 17.45
C PHE A 413 -4.12 -8.68 18.65
N HIS A 414 -3.33 -7.63 18.86
CA HIS A 414 -3.51 -6.67 19.94
C HIS A 414 -2.96 -5.28 19.60
N LEU A 415 -3.24 -4.29 20.46
CA LEU A 415 -2.59 -2.98 20.44
C LEU A 415 -1.67 -2.84 21.65
N ASP A 416 -0.42 -2.43 21.43
CA ASP A 416 0.55 -2.05 22.50
C ASP A 416 0.20 -0.70 23.17
N GLN A 417 -1.09 -0.41 23.28
CA GLN A 417 -1.62 0.78 23.92
C GLN A 417 -2.27 0.39 25.26
N LEU A 418 -2.43 1.35 26.17
CA LEU A 418 -3.13 1.11 27.43
C LEU A 418 -4.64 1.39 27.26
N SER A 419 -5.28 1.90 28.31
CA SER A 419 -6.72 2.12 28.37
C SER A 419 -7.23 3.15 27.35
N GLY A 420 -8.47 2.95 26.89
CA GLY A 420 -9.26 3.94 26.16
C GLY A 420 -9.06 3.98 24.66
N TYR A 421 -8.26 3.06 24.10
CA TYR A 421 -7.97 3.02 22.67
C TYR A 421 -8.63 1.85 21.98
N SER A 422 -9.04 2.07 20.74
CA SER A 422 -9.77 1.10 19.92
C SER A 422 -9.20 0.97 18.52
N ILE A 423 -9.40 -0.19 17.91
CA ILE A 423 -9.21 -0.43 16.48
C ILE A 423 -10.58 -0.42 15.82
N CYS A 424 -10.77 0.38 14.77
CA CYS A 424 -11.94 0.23 13.91
C CYS A 424 -11.77 -0.99 13.01
N MET A 425 -12.75 -1.88 13.02
CA MET A 425 -12.80 -3.06 12.16
C MET A 425 -13.54 -2.72 10.86
N GLY A 426 -13.24 -1.56 10.27
CA GLY A 426 -13.98 -0.98 9.15
C GLY A 426 -13.97 -1.84 7.88
N GLY A 427 -12.90 -2.59 7.63
CA GLY A 427 -12.82 -3.59 6.56
C GLY A 427 -13.83 -4.73 6.73
N MET A 428 -14.31 -4.94 7.96
CA MET A 428 -15.37 -5.86 8.36
C MET A 428 -16.65 -5.12 8.78
N ARG A 429 -16.89 -3.90 8.31
CA ARG A 429 -18.16 -3.21 8.58
C ARG A 429 -19.35 -4.08 8.12
N ALA A 430 -20.46 -4.00 8.85
CA ALA A 430 -21.66 -4.77 8.53
C ALA A 430 -22.24 -4.36 7.17
N ALA A 431 -22.86 -5.32 6.48
CA ALA A 431 -23.53 -5.07 5.20
C ALA A 431 -24.81 -4.24 5.37
N SER A 432 -25.41 -4.27 6.57
CA SER A 432 -26.57 -3.47 6.97
C SER A 432 -26.24 -2.76 8.29
N ALA A 433 -26.68 -1.51 8.42
CA ALA A 433 -26.53 -0.74 9.65
C ALA A 433 -27.50 -1.19 10.77
N ASP A 434 -28.64 -1.76 10.39
CA ASP A 434 -29.79 -1.93 11.30
C ASP A 434 -29.89 -3.34 11.90
N ALA A 435 -29.25 -4.32 11.25
CA ALA A 435 -29.28 -5.71 11.69
C ALA A 435 -28.00 -6.44 11.28
N TYR A 436 -27.22 -6.87 12.26
CA TYR A 436 -26.01 -7.67 12.05
C TYR A 436 -25.55 -8.31 13.35
N THR A 437 -24.70 -9.32 13.26
CA THR A 437 -24.02 -9.93 14.41
C THR A 437 -22.52 -9.83 14.24
N VAL A 438 -21.84 -9.33 15.27
CA VAL A 438 -20.38 -9.40 15.40
C VAL A 438 -20.05 -10.52 16.36
N ALA A 439 -19.06 -11.34 16.03
CA ALA A 439 -18.56 -12.37 16.92
C ALA A 439 -17.03 -12.37 16.95
N VAL A 440 -16.44 -12.32 18.14
CA VAL A 440 -14.98 -12.25 18.33
C VAL A 440 -14.56 -13.09 19.54
N SER A 441 -13.39 -13.70 19.44
CA SER A 441 -12.74 -14.36 20.56
C SER A 441 -11.74 -13.40 21.18
N MET A 442 -11.74 -13.29 22.49
CA MET A 442 -10.83 -12.43 23.24
C MET A 442 -10.17 -13.25 24.35
N ARG A 443 -8.87 -13.09 24.57
CA ARG A 443 -8.19 -13.66 25.73
C ARG A 443 -7.31 -12.64 26.42
N TRP A 444 -7.04 -12.90 27.68
CA TRP A 444 -5.95 -12.27 28.41
C TRP A 444 -4.90 -13.32 28.74
N ASP A 445 -3.64 -13.09 28.39
CA ASP A 445 -2.56 -13.97 28.82
C ASP A 445 -2.31 -13.81 30.34
N THR A 446 -2.49 -12.60 30.87
CA THR A 446 -2.58 -12.30 32.30
C THR A 446 -3.84 -11.49 32.56
N LEU A 447 -4.68 -11.94 33.50
CA LEU A 447 -5.91 -11.24 33.83
C LEU A 447 -5.60 -9.90 34.52
N PRO A 448 -6.29 -8.81 34.15
CA PRO A 448 -6.24 -7.57 34.92
C PRO A 448 -7.02 -7.70 36.23
N ALA A 449 -7.02 -6.65 37.06
CA ALA A 449 -7.88 -6.59 38.24
C ALA A 449 -9.35 -6.80 37.86
N ALA A 450 -10.13 -7.44 38.73
CA ALA A 450 -11.50 -7.89 38.45
C ALA A 450 -12.44 -6.76 37.95
N THR A 451 -12.19 -5.52 38.34
CA THR A 451 -12.96 -4.34 37.92
C THR A 451 -12.62 -3.85 36.51
N LEU A 452 -11.48 -4.25 35.94
CA LEU A 452 -11.04 -3.81 34.62
C LEU A 452 -11.64 -4.69 33.52
N HIS A 453 -11.67 -4.15 32.30
CA HIS A 453 -12.32 -4.76 31.15
C HIS A 453 -11.61 -4.47 29.83
N SER A 454 -11.96 -5.27 28.83
CA SER A 454 -11.84 -4.98 27.40
C SER A 454 -13.24 -5.10 26.80
N ASP A 455 -13.41 -4.62 25.57
CA ASP A 455 -14.74 -4.44 25.03
C ASP A 455 -14.81 -4.42 23.50
N ILE A 456 -16.06 -4.45 23.05
CA ILE A 456 -16.48 -4.36 21.66
C ILE A 456 -17.43 -3.17 21.55
N ALA A 457 -17.16 -2.25 20.63
CA ALA A 457 -18.09 -1.17 20.33
C ALA A 457 -18.86 -1.45 19.04
N VAL A 458 -20.17 -1.21 19.01
CA VAL A 458 -21.05 -1.46 17.85
C VAL A 458 -22.05 -0.30 17.65
N GLY A 459 -22.72 -0.27 16.49
CA GLY A 459 -23.75 0.71 16.18
C GLY A 459 -23.20 2.09 15.78
N LYS A 460 -21.91 2.19 15.47
CA LYS A 460 -21.30 3.46 15.05
C LYS A 460 -21.66 3.78 13.61
N ALA A 461 -22.14 5.01 13.39
CA ALA A 461 -22.46 5.51 12.06
C ALA A 461 -21.21 5.80 11.22
N SER A 462 -20.07 6.03 11.87
CA SER A 462 -18.78 6.35 11.24
C SER A 462 -17.64 5.44 11.72
N ASP A 463 -16.54 5.48 10.97
CA ASP A 463 -15.29 4.76 11.23
C ASP A 463 -14.27 5.57 12.04
N ASP A 464 -14.72 6.62 12.72
CA ASP A 464 -13.94 7.35 13.73
C ASP A 464 -13.63 6.46 14.94
N ALA A 465 -12.49 6.70 15.60
CA ALA A 465 -12.07 5.91 16.74
C ALA A 465 -13.09 5.98 17.90
N PHE A 466 -13.37 4.84 18.53
CA PHE A 466 -14.17 4.78 19.75
C PHE A 466 -13.27 4.95 20.98
N GLN A 467 -13.30 6.11 21.62
CA GLN A 467 -12.49 6.40 22.80
C GLN A 467 -13.35 6.72 24.03
N LEU A 468 -13.02 6.09 25.16
CA LEU A 468 -13.76 6.21 26.42
C LEU A 468 -13.32 7.42 27.26
N SER A 469 -12.08 7.86 27.10
CA SER A 469 -11.42 8.86 27.95
C SER A 469 -11.24 10.23 27.29
N ALA A 470 -11.67 10.39 26.05
CA ALA A 470 -11.54 11.63 25.28
C ALA A 470 -12.89 12.03 24.65
N PRO A 471 -13.16 13.33 24.45
CA PRO A 471 -14.36 13.81 23.78
C PRO A 471 -14.36 13.49 22.26
N THR A 472 -13.54 12.56 21.80
CA THR A 472 -13.34 12.21 20.39
C THR A 472 -14.31 11.15 19.88
N ASN A 473 -15.16 10.55 20.73
CA ASN A 473 -16.22 9.66 20.27
C ASN A 473 -17.34 10.48 19.60
N ALA A 474 -17.15 10.88 18.35
CA ALA A 474 -18.01 11.85 17.66
C ALA A 474 -19.35 11.25 17.23
N SER A 475 -19.43 9.93 17.07
CA SER A 475 -20.64 9.27 16.54
C SER A 475 -21.49 8.53 17.56
N GLY A 476 -21.10 8.51 18.84
CA GLY A 476 -21.73 7.67 19.86
C GLY A 476 -21.62 6.18 19.56
N GLY A 477 -22.46 5.35 20.19
CA GLY A 477 -22.56 3.91 19.94
C GLY A 477 -22.83 3.10 21.20
N TYR A 478 -22.83 1.77 21.07
CA TYR A 478 -22.89 0.85 22.20
C TYR A 478 -21.54 0.24 22.48
N HIS A 479 -21.32 -0.03 23.75
CA HIS A 479 -20.10 -0.56 24.32
C HIS A 479 -20.44 -1.82 25.10
N VAL A 480 -19.92 -2.96 24.65
CA VAL A 480 -20.14 -4.27 25.28
C VAL A 480 -18.87 -4.69 26.01
N LEU A 481 -18.91 -4.63 27.34
CA LEU A 481 -17.76 -4.87 28.20
C LEU A 481 -17.71 -6.31 28.64
N VAL A 482 -16.51 -6.88 28.62
CA VAL A 482 -16.18 -8.12 29.32
C VAL A 482 -15.23 -7.76 30.45
N ARG A 483 -15.68 -7.89 31.70
CA ARG A 483 -14.81 -7.66 32.88
C ARG A 483 -13.99 -8.90 33.20
N ALA A 484 -12.84 -8.69 33.84
CA ALA A 484 -12.06 -9.80 34.41
C ALA A 484 -12.80 -10.51 35.56
N SER A 485 -13.83 -9.90 36.16
CA SER A 485 -14.77 -10.57 37.05
C SER A 485 -15.68 -11.60 36.34
N GLY A 486 -15.81 -11.52 35.02
CA GLY A 486 -16.78 -12.28 34.23
C GLY A 486 -18.09 -11.54 33.97
N ASP A 487 -18.28 -10.32 34.47
CA ASP A 487 -19.47 -9.54 34.13
C ASP A 487 -19.46 -9.14 32.65
N LEU A 488 -20.58 -9.42 31.97
CA LEU A 488 -20.87 -8.96 30.61
C LEU A 488 -21.90 -7.82 30.69
N GLN A 489 -21.56 -6.66 30.15
CA GLN A 489 -22.36 -5.44 30.32
C GLN A 489 -22.57 -4.71 29.01
N ILE A 490 -23.70 -3.99 28.89
CA ILE A 490 -23.98 -3.11 27.75
C ILE A 490 -24.12 -1.68 28.27
N TYR A 491 -23.36 -0.77 27.68
CA TYR A 491 -23.46 0.67 27.89
C TYR A 491 -23.77 1.38 26.57
N ARG A 492 -24.45 2.52 26.65
CA ARG A 492 -24.57 3.48 25.56
C ARG A 492 -23.63 4.65 25.81
N HIS A 493 -22.93 5.10 24.78
CA HIS A 493 -22.16 6.34 24.79
C HIS A 493 -22.75 7.32 23.79
N ASP A 494 -23.09 8.51 24.27
CA ASP A 494 -23.58 9.60 23.42
C ASP A 494 -22.39 10.41 22.87
N PRO A 495 -22.51 11.03 21.68
CA PRO A 495 -21.45 11.82 21.06
C PRO A 495 -20.78 12.80 22.03
N HIS A 496 -19.45 12.77 22.07
CA HIS A 496 -18.61 13.64 22.91
C HIS A 496 -18.83 13.51 24.43
N VAL A 497 -19.59 12.49 24.88
CA VAL A 497 -19.82 12.20 26.30
C VAL A 497 -18.97 11.00 26.73
N THR A 498 -18.08 11.22 27.69
CA THR A 498 -17.16 10.18 28.19
C THR A 498 -17.84 9.19 29.14
N SER A 499 -18.87 9.61 29.87
CA SER A 499 -19.66 8.71 30.73
C SER A 499 -20.60 7.83 29.88
N GLY A 500 -20.60 6.53 30.15
CA GLY A 500 -21.57 5.61 29.56
C GLY A 500 -22.87 5.52 30.38
N VAL A 501 -24.00 5.33 29.70
CA VAL A 501 -25.30 4.99 30.30
C VAL A 501 -25.42 3.47 30.36
N ALA A 502 -25.49 2.90 31.57
CA ALA A 502 -25.65 1.45 31.74
C ALA A 502 -27.04 1.00 31.26
N LEU A 503 -27.09 -0.01 30.40
CA LEU A 503 -28.32 -0.55 29.83
C LEU A 503 -28.65 -1.97 30.33
N GLY A 504 -27.64 -2.75 30.70
CA GLY A 504 -27.85 -4.10 31.22
C GLY A 504 -26.55 -4.79 31.63
N SER A 505 -26.68 -5.82 32.45
CA SER A 505 -25.56 -6.64 32.93
C SER A 505 -26.00 -8.08 33.17
N VAL A 506 -25.09 -9.03 32.96
CA VAL A 506 -25.21 -10.42 33.41
C VAL A 506 -23.87 -10.89 33.97
N SER A 507 -23.89 -11.51 35.14
CA SER A 507 -22.67 -12.11 35.71
C SER A 507 -22.43 -13.49 35.13
N THR A 508 -21.19 -13.75 34.74
CA THR A 508 -20.73 -15.05 34.22
C THR A 508 -19.49 -15.48 34.99
N PRO A 509 -19.11 -16.78 34.99
CA PRO A 509 -17.85 -17.22 35.56
C PRO A 509 -16.65 -16.38 35.06
N PRO A 510 -15.65 -16.03 35.90
CA PRO A 510 -14.50 -15.23 35.45
C PRO A 510 -13.77 -15.85 34.25
N PRO A 511 -13.21 -15.05 33.32
CA PRO A 511 -12.27 -15.52 32.31
C PRO A 511 -11.07 -16.22 32.95
N VAL A 512 -10.51 -17.21 32.26
CA VAL A 512 -9.27 -17.89 32.66
C VAL A 512 -8.13 -17.39 31.79
N ALA A 513 -7.00 -17.06 32.40
CA ALA A 513 -5.80 -16.62 31.68
C ALA A 513 -5.41 -17.62 30.57
N GLY A 514 -5.06 -17.11 29.39
CA GLY A 514 -4.74 -17.88 28.19
C GLY A 514 -5.94 -18.54 27.49
N THR A 515 -7.14 -18.52 28.07
CA THR A 515 -8.33 -19.16 27.50
C THR A 515 -9.20 -18.15 26.75
N PRO A 516 -9.57 -18.40 25.48
CA PRO A 516 -10.46 -17.51 24.74
C PRO A 516 -11.88 -17.45 25.33
N VAL A 517 -12.38 -16.23 25.51
CA VAL A 517 -13.78 -15.89 25.78
C VAL A 517 -14.43 -15.54 24.44
N ARG A 518 -15.54 -16.20 24.10
CA ARG A 518 -16.24 -15.95 22.83
C ARG A 518 -17.45 -15.07 23.09
N ILE A 519 -17.43 -13.88 22.50
CA ILE A 519 -18.51 -12.90 22.62
C ILE A 519 -19.20 -12.72 21.28
N GLU A 520 -20.52 -12.66 21.32
CA GLU A 520 -21.38 -12.29 20.19
C GLU A 520 -22.19 -11.06 20.55
N VAL A 521 -22.19 -10.06 19.68
CA VAL A 521 -22.98 -8.84 19.81
C VAL A 521 -23.90 -8.74 18.60
N GLN A 522 -25.19 -8.93 18.85
CA GLN A 522 -26.23 -8.81 17.85
C GLN A 522 -26.88 -7.44 17.96
N VAL A 523 -26.84 -6.69 16.86
CA VAL A 523 -27.57 -5.44 16.66
C VAL A 523 -28.84 -5.78 15.89
N THR A 524 -29.99 -5.37 16.41
CA THR A 524 -31.30 -5.47 15.73
C THR A 524 -31.95 -4.10 15.68
N PRO A 525 -33.02 -3.87 14.88
CA PRO A 525 -33.66 -2.55 14.84
C PRO A 525 -34.13 -2.02 16.19
N THR A 526 -34.40 -2.89 17.17
CA THR A 526 -34.98 -2.53 18.47
C THR A 526 -34.10 -2.88 19.67
N GLN A 527 -33.04 -3.67 19.49
CA GLN A 527 -32.27 -4.22 20.60
C GLN A 527 -30.78 -4.31 20.30
N ILE A 528 -29.99 -4.30 21.37
CA ILE A 528 -28.61 -4.78 21.40
C ILE A 528 -28.57 -6.00 22.32
N ILE A 529 -28.06 -7.11 21.81
CA ILE A 529 -28.01 -8.38 22.54
C ILE A 529 -26.56 -8.83 22.57
N ALA A 530 -25.96 -8.88 23.76
CA ALA A 530 -24.63 -9.43 23.95
C ALA A 530 -24.70 -10.81 24.59
N ARG A 531 -23.91 -11.74 24.06
CA ARG A 531 -23.83 -13.13 24.52
C ARG A 531 -22.40 -13.53 24.78
N ARG A 532 -22.21 -14.32 25.84
CA ARG A 532 -20.99 -15.11 26.05
C ARG A 532 -21.29 -16.57 25.79
N VAL A 533 -20.56 -17.18 24.86
CA VAL A 533 -20.89 -18.51 24.29
C VAL A 533 -19.78 -19.55 24.43
N ASP A 534 -18.65 -19.23 25.08
CA ASP A 534 -17.54 -20.16 25.33
C ASP A 534 -17.77 -21.13 26.50
N LEU A 535 -18.70 -20.81 27.39
CA LEU A 535 -19.09 -21.65 28.51
C LEU A 535 -20.26 -22.51 28.02
N GLY A 536 -20.30 -23.81 28.28
CA GLY A 536 -21.38 -24.71 27.79
C GLY A 536 -22.82 -24.28 28.10
N THR A 537 -23.01 -23.21 28.87
CA THR A 537 -24.24 -22.40 28.96
C THR A 537 -24.02 -21.01 28.35
N THR A 538 -24.91 -20.58 27.46
CA THR A 538 -24.90 -19.22 26.91
C THR A 538 -25.44 -18.21 27.93
N TYR A 539 -24.65 -17.19 28.24
CA TYR A 539 -25.08 -16.06 29.07
C TYR A 539 -25.48 -14.90 28.16
N THR A 540 -26.63 -14.28 28.40
CA THR A 540 -27.19 -13.23 27.53
C THR A 540 -27.57 -12.00 28.35
N VAL A 541 -27.25 -10.83 27.82
CA VAL A 541 -27.77 -9.53 28.27
C VAL A 541 -28.42 -8.82 27.08
N THR A 542 -29.58 -8.22 27.29
CA THR A 542 -30.35 -7.53 26.24
C THR A 542 -30.69 -6.12 26.69
N ALA A 543 -30.42 -5.15 25.82
CA ALA A 543 -30.81 -3.76 25.97
C ALA A 543 -31.85 -3.39 24.92
N ASN A 544 -33.02 -2.92 25.34
CA ASN A 544 -34.07 -2.42 24.45
C ASN A 544 -33.82 -0.93 24.14
N ASP A 545 -32.81 -0.64 23.33
CA ASP A 545 -32.41 0.72 22.96
C ASP A 545 -32.22 0.83 21.44
N THR A 546 -32.80 1.87 20.84
CA THR A 546 -32.84 2.12 19.38
C THR A 546 -31.94 3.26 18.94
N THR A 547 -31.19 3.87 19.86
CA THR A 547 -30.52 5.17 19.65
C THR A 547 -29.49 5.13 18.52
N TYR A 548 -28.67 4.07 18.45
CA TYR A 548 -27.55 4.03 17.50
C TYR A 548 -27.63 2.82 16.58
N ARG A 549 -27.65 3.03 15.27
CA ARG A 549 -27.49 1.99 14.25
C ARG A 549 -26.44 2.47 13.27
N GLY A 550 -25.60 1.54 12.85
CA GLY A 550 -24.43 1.88 12.07
C GLY A 550 -23.57 0.65 11.83
N PRO A 551 -22.94 0.54 10.65
CA PRO A 551 -22.27 -0.69 10.25
C PRO A 551 -20.89 -0.85 10.89
N PHE A 552 -20.36 0.20 11.52
CA PHE A 552 -19.00 0.19 12.05
C PHE A 552 -18.95 -0.32 13.48
N TRP A 553 -17.88 -1.05 13.77
CA TRP A 553 -17.63 -1.67 15.07
C TRP A 553 -16.13 -1.72 15.35
N HIS A 554 -15.79 -1.84 16.63
CA HIS A 554 -14.44 -1.67 17.14
C HIS A 554 -14.09 -2.71 18.20
N LEU A 555 -12.80 -2.91 18.39
CA LEU A 555 -12.23 -3.67 19.51
C LEU A 555 -11.39 -2.72 20.35
N SER A 556 -11.56 -2.71 21.68
CA SER A 556 -10.83 -1.80 22.56
C SER A 556 -10.10 -2.50 23.69
N ASN A 557 -8.94 -1.94 24.03
CA ASN A 557 -8.22 -2.26 25.26
C ASN A 557 -9.03 -1.94 26.53
N GLY A 558 -10.16 -1.22 26.41
CA GLY A 558 -11.05 -0.91 27.50
C GLY A 558 -10.33 -0.13 28.60
N SER A 559 -10.31 -0.68 29.81
CA SER A 559 -9.71 -0.04 30.98
C SER A 559 -8.41 -0.69 31.46
N VAL A 560 -7.72 -1.48 30.63
CA VAL A 560 -6.45 -2.12 31.05
C VAL A 560 -5.34 -1.09 31.24
N THR A 561 -4.56 -1.23 32.31
CA THR A 561 -3.55 -0.25 32.73
C THR A 561 -2.12 -0.79 32.68
N SER A 562 -1.92 -2.03 32.23
CA SER A 562 -0.62 -2.68 32.11
C SER A 562 -0.50 -3.42 30.78
N GLN A 563 0.68 -3.35 30.17
CA GLN A 563 1.00 -4.08 28.93
C GLN A 563 0.82 -5.59 29.08
N ALA A 564 1.11 -6.15 30.25
CA ALA A 564 0.93 -7.58 30.54
C ALA A 564 -0.54 -8.03 30.47
N THR A 565 -1.48 -7.09 30.59
CA THR A 565 -2.92 -7.34 30.67
C THR A 565 -3.68 -6.86 29.43
N VAL A 566 -2.98 -6.52 28.35
CA VAL A 566 -3.61 -6.15 27.09
C VAL A 566 -4.40 -7.35 26.53
N PRO A 567 -5.65 -7.16 26.10
CA PRO A 567 -6.44 -8.22 25.49
C PRO A 567 -5.86 -8.61 24.11
N ARG A 568 -5.96 -9.90 23.78
CA ARG A 568 -5.69 -10.40 22.42
C ARG A 568 -6.99 -10.86 21.78
N TRP A 569 -7.24 -10.40 20.56
CA TRP A 569 -8.44 -10.75 19.80
C TRP A 569 -8.12 -11.73 18.68
N SER A 570 -9.05 -12.62 18.37
CA SER A 570 -8.93 -13.55 17.26
C SER A 570 -10.31 -13.93 16.71
N ASN A 571 -10.31 -14.51 15.52
CA ASN A 571 -11.50 -14.99 14.82
C ASN A 571 -12.67 -13.97 14.76
N PRO A 572 -12.41 -12.70 14.35
CA PRO A 572 -13.49 -11.74 14.15
C PRO A 572 -14.38 -12.19 12.99
N VAL A 573 -15.70 -12.10 13.18
CA VAL A 573 -16.72 -12.42 12.19
C VAL A 573 -17.81 -11.36 12.24
N VAL A 574 -18.34 -10.99 11.08
CA VAL A 574 -19.56 -10.18 10.94
C VAL A 574 -20.52 -10.90 10.00
N SER A 575 -21.81 -10.98 10.35
CA SER A 575 -22.85 -11.62 9.54
C SER A 575 -24.15 -10.85 9.54
#